data_AF-A0A819NTB9-F1
#
_entry.id   AF-A0A819NTB9-F1
#
_cell.length_a   1.000
_cell.length_b   1.000
_cell.length_c   1.000
_cell.angle_alpha   90.00
_cell.angle_beta   90.00
_cell.angle_gamma   90.00
#
_symmetry.space_group_name_H-M   'P 1'
#
loop_
_entity.id
_entity.type
_entity.pdbx_description
1 polymer ?
#
loop_
_entity_poly.entity_id
_entity_poly.type
_entity_poly.pdbx_seq_one_letter_code
_entity_poly.pdbx_strand_id
1 'polypeptide(L)'
;MTHTSNNNDEEATDELDAIRKQINQTTNESLESTHRMVDLVVESQDVSTNTMKMLHEQGEQLNRIDHGLDNIHAEMTEAEKNLTNLQKCCGLCVLPWKRVRRTYRSFAKNSKTYSCEKPSTTTIEPKHHQFAGEGMPKTGYITRITNDDREVAMDNNLQVVSKYLDNLKHTAVDMGNIMTNQNERIQRITNKTDVGIERVNEANVQAKDLLQNG
;
A
#
# COMPACT_ATOMS: atom_id res chain seq x y z
N MET A 1 -2.67 -15.75 -80.57
CA MET A 1 -3.80 -15.27 -79.75
C MET A 1 -3.45 -15.53 -78.31
N THR A 2 -3.35 -14.44 -77.56
CA THR A 2 -2.87 -14.29 -76.19
C THR A 2 -3.92 -14.78 -75.20
N HIS A 3 -3.60 -15.81 -74.40
CA HIS A 3 -4.45 -16.29 -73.31
C HIS A 3 -3.76 -16.30 -71.94
N THR A 4 -2.57 -15.71 -71.82
CA THR A 4 -1.79 -15.70 -70.56
C THR A 4 -2.06 -14.51 -69.66
N SER A 5 -2.98 -13.59 -70.02
CA SER A 5 -3.23 -12.38 -69.21
C SER A 5 -4.28 -12.57 -68.11
N ASN A 6 -5.20 -13.53 -68.22
CA ASN A 6 -6.33 -13.64 -67.28
C ASN A 6 -5.99 -14.34 -65.96
N ASN A 7 -5.03 -15.28 -65.94
CA ASN A 7 -4.73 -16.05 -64.73
C ASN A 7 -3.97 -15.24 -63.67
N ASN A 8 -3.11 -14.30 -64.10
CA ASN A 8 -2.31 -13.48 -63.19
C ASN A 8 -3.15 -12.40 -62.49
N ASP A 9 -4.18 -11.89 -63.16
CA ASP A 9 -5.07 -10.87 -62.59
C ASP A 9 -6.04 -11.49 -61.56
N GLU A 10 -6.47 -12.73 -61.78
CA GLU A 10 -7.35 -13.48 -60.87
C GLU A 10 -6.61 -13.89 -59.57
N GLU A 11 -5.37 -14.35 -59.69
CA GLU A 11 -4.49 -14.66 -58.55
C GLU A 11 -4.17 -13.41 -57.71
N ALA A 12 -3.91 -12.27 -58.36
CA ALA A 12 -3.67 -11.00 -57.66
C ALA A 12 -4.93 -10.48 -56.92
N THR A 13 -6.13 -10.74 -57.45
CA THR A 13 -7.38 -10.38 -56.76
C THR A 13 -7.64 -11.26 -55.54
N ASP A 14 -7.35 -12.56 -55.62
CA ASP A 14 -7.49 -13.49 -54.50
C ASP A 14 -6.54 -13.16 -53.35
N GLU A 15 -5.30 -12.77 -53.65
CA GLU A 15 -4.33 -12.32 -52.64
C GLU A 15 -4.77 -11.03 -51.94
N LEU A 16 -5.29 -10.06 -52.68
CA LEU A 16 -5.80 -8.81 -52.10
C LEU A 16 -7.00 -9.04 -51.18
N ASP A 17 -7.91 -9.95 -51.56
CA ASP A 17 -9.07 -10.29 -50.74
C ASP A 17 -8.68 -11.10 -49.50
N ALA A 18 -7.67 -11.98 -49.60
CA ALA A 18 -7.09 -12.66 -48.44
C ALA A 18 -6.47 -11.66 -47.44
N ILE A 19 -5.71 -10.67 -47.93
CA ILE A 19 -5.12 -9.61 -47.10
C ILE A 19 -6.22 -8.77 -46.43
N ARG A 20 -7.24 -8.34 -47.18
CA ARG A 20 -8.38 -7.58 -46.61
C ARG A 20 -9.12 -8.36 -45.54
N LYS A 21 -9.31 -9.66 -45.74
CA LYS A 21 -9.92 -10.54 -44.74
C LYS A 21 -9.07 -10.60 -43.47
N GLN A 22 -7.77 -10.73 -43.60
CA GLN A 22 -6.85 -10.75 -42.46
C GLN A 22 -6.86 -9.42 -41.70
N ILE A 23 -6.82 -8.28 -42.39
CA ILE A 23 -6.89 -6.94 -41.76
C ILE A 23 -8.17 -6.80 -40.93
N ASN A 24 -9.32 -7.18 -41.51
CA ASN A 24 -10.60 -7.10 -40.80
C ASN A 24 -10.62 -8.02 -39.57
N GLN A 25 -10.07 -9.23 -39.69
CA GLN A 25 -9.97 -10.17 -38.57
C GLN A 25 -9.14 -9.57 -37.43
N THR A 26 -7.93 -9.08 -37.73
CA THR A 26 -7.04 -8.46 -36.73
C THR A 26 -7.67 -7.21 -36.11
N THR A 27 -8.41 -6.42 -36.88
CA THR A 27 -9.11 -5.22 -36.39
C THR A 27 -10.21 -5.60 -35.39
N ASN A 28 -11.01 -6.62 -35.70
CA ASN A 28 -12.06 -7.11 -34.80
C ASN A 28 -11.45 -7.69 -33.51
N GLU A 29 -10.39 -8.50 -33.62
CA GLU A 29 -9.67 -9.07 -32.47
C GLU A 29 -9.06 -7.97 -31.59
N SER A 30 -8.52 -6.91 -32.20
CA SER A 30 -7.96 -5.76 -31.48
C SER A 30 -9.06 -5.00 -30.72
N LEU A 31 -10.20 -4.76 -31.36
CA LEU A 31 -11.34 -4.12 -30.71
C LEU A 31 -11.83 -4.95 -29.52
N GLU A 32 -12.00 -6.26 -29.70
CA GLU A 32 -12.39 -7.17 -28.62
C GLU A 32 -11.36 -7.15 -27.48
N SER A 33 -10.06 -7.08 -27.80
CA SER A 33 -9.03 -6.93 -26.78
C SER A 33 -9.18 -5.62 -26.00
N THR A 34 -9.53 -4.51 -26.65
CA THR A 34 -9.78 -3.24 -25.92
C THR A 34 -11.01 -3.31 -25.03
N HIS A 35 -12.05 -4.07 -25.42
CA HIS A 35 -13.18 -4.34 -24.53
C HIS A 35 -12.75 -5.09 -23.28
N ARG A 36 -11.99 -6.17 -23.43
CA ARG A 36 -11.44 -6.90 -22.28
C ARG A 36 -10.56 -6.03 -21.38
N MET A 37 -9.78 -5.12 -21.97
CA MET A 37 -8.99 -4.16 -21.19
C MET A 37 -9.88 -3.24 -20.34
N VAL A 38 -10.98 -2.72 -20.89
CA VAL A 38 -11.94 -1.89 -20.15
C VAL A 38 -12.52 -2.68 -18.98
N ASP A 39 -12.96 -3.91 -19.20
CA ASP A 39 -13.53 -4.75 -18.14
C ASP A 39 -12.52 -4.99 -17.02
N LEU A 40 -11.27 -5.33 -17.37
CA LEU A 40 -10.19 -5.58 -16.42
C LEU A 40 -9.86 -4.36 -15.56
N VAL A 41 -9.79 -3.15 -16.16
CA VAL A 41 -9.47 -1.95 -15.37
C VAL A 41 -10.62 -1.50 -14.47
N VAL A 42 -11.86 -1.72 -14.89
CA VAL A 42 -13.05 -1.46 -14.07
C VAL A 42 -13.09 -2.41 -12.88
N GLU A 43 -12.88 -3.70 -13.11
CA GLU A 43 -12.78 -4.71 -12.04
C GLU A 43 -11.62 -4.38 -11.08
N SER A 44 -10.46 -4.04 -11.63
CA SER A 44 -9.29 -3.66 -10.84
C SER A 44 -9.55 -2.44 -9.96
N GLN A 45 -10.34 -1.46 -10.43
CA GLN A 45 -10.71 -0.29 -9.62
C GLN A 45 -11.61 -0.66 -8.44
N ASP A 46 -12.55 -1.59 -8.62
CA ASP A 46 -13.39 -2.07 -7.52
C ASP A 46 -12.56 -2.80 -6.45
N VAL A 47 -11.69 -3.72 -6.87
CA VAL A 47 -10.75 -4.41 -5.97
C VAL A 47 -9.85 -3.42 -5.24
N SER A 48 -9.37 -2.38 -5.93
CA SER A 48 -8.56 -1.32 -5.36
C SER A 48 -9.33 -0.53 -4.29
N THR A 49 -10.59 -0.18 -4.57
CA THR A 49 -11.46 0.53 -3.62
C THR A 49 -11.70 -0.30 -2.35
N ASN A 50 -11.99 -1.60 -2.52
CA ASN A 50 -12.18 -2.53 -1.41
C ASN A 50 -10.90 -2.71 -0.58
N THR A 51 -9.76 -2.86 -1.25
CA THR A 51 -8.45 -2.94 -0.58
C THR A 51 -8.15 -1.68 0.22
N MET A 52 -8.47 -0.51 -0.32
CA MET A 52 -8.23 0.76 0.35
C MET A 52 -9.08 0.89 1.62
N LYS A 53 -10.35 0.46 1.57
CA LYS A 53 -11.20 0.37 2.77
C LYS A 53 -10.60 -0.55 3.83
N MET A 54 -10.14 -1.73 3.45
CA MET A 54 -9.51 -2.67 4.39
C MET A 54 -8.24 -2.08 5.02
N LEU A 55 -7.39 -1.42 4.24
CA LEU A 55 -6.20 -0.74 4.77
C LEU A 55 -6.58 0.34 5.78
N HIS A 56 -7.63 1.13 5.53
CA HIS A 56 -8.09 2.12 6.49
C HIS A 56 -8.58 1.48 7.81
N GLU A 57 -9.41 0.44 7.71
CA GLU A 57 -9.91 -0.29 8.89
C GLU A 57 -8.77 -0.94 9.70
N GLN A 58 -7.77 -1.50 9.04
CA GLN A 58 -6.55 -2.03 9.67
C GLN A 58 -5.75 -0.92 10.36
N GLY A 59 -5.63 0.24 9.73
CA GLY A 59 -4.98 1.41 10.32
C GLY A 59 -5.62 1.85 11.63
N GLU A 60 -6.95 1.89 11.67
CA GLU A 60 -7.71 2.21 12.90
C GLU A 60 -7.56 1.14 13.98
N GLN A 61 -7.49 -0.14 13.60
CA GLN A 61 -7.20 -1.23 14.54
C GLN A 61 -5.81 -1.07 15.16
N LEU A 62 -4.79 -0.80 14.35
CA LEU A 62 -3.43 -0.55 14.84
C LEU A 62 -3.39 0.67 15.75
N ASN A 63 -4.16 1.73 15.46
CA ASN A 63 -4.24 2.90 16.32
C ASN A 63 -4.83 2.57 17.70
N ARG A 64 -5.89 1.75 17.75
CA ARG A 64 -6.45 1.27 19.02
C ARG A 64 -5.46 0.44 19.83
N ILE A 65 -4.70 -0.43 19.17
CA ILE A 65 -3.66 -1.25 19.83
C ILE A 65 -2.55 -0.35 20.40
N ASP A 66 -2.06 0.60 19.61
CA ASP A 66 -0.99 1.53 20.02
C ASP A 66 -1.38 2.34 21.27
N HIS A 67 -2.62 2.86 21.31
CA HIS A 67 -3.17 3.53 22.48
C HIS A 67 -3.43 2.59 23.68
N GLY A 68 -3.90 1.37 23.42
CA GLY A 68 -4.07 0.36 24.47
C GLY A 68 -2.74 0.04 25.16
N LEU A 69 -1.66 -0.06 24.39
CA LEU A 69 -0.32 -0.24 24.93
C LEU A 69 0.14 0.98 25.75
N ASP A 70 -0.16 2.21 25.33
CA ASP A 70 0.15 3.40 26.14
C ASP A 70 -0.54 3.35 27.52
N ASN A 71 -1.79 2.91 27.57
CA ASN A 71 -2.52 2.74 28.83
C ASN A 71 -1.89 1.65 29.70
N ILE A 72 -1.60 0.48 29.13
CA ILE A 72 -0.92 -0.62 29.86
C ILE A 72 0.41 -0.13 30.44
N HIS A 73 1.19 0.62 29.67
CA HIS A 73 2.46 1.16 30.16
C HIS A 73 2.28 2.14 31.32
N ALA A 74 1.23 2.98 31.29
CA ALA A 74 0.90 3.87 32.39
C ALA A 74 0.47 3.11 33.65
N GLU A 75 -0.42 2.12 33.49
CA GLU A 75 -0.87 1.26 34.58
C GLU A 75 0.28 0.47 35.20
N MET A 76 1.18 -0.09 34.39
CA MET A 76 2.37 -0.78 34.87
C MET A 76 3.28 0.16 35.69
N THR A 77 3.35 1.45 35.33
CA THR A 77 4.16 2.42 36.10
C THR A 77 3.55 2.67 37.47
N GLU A 78 2.23 2.60 37.59
CA GLU A 78 1.56 2.69 38.88
C GLU A 78 1.71 1.41 39.70
N ALA A 79 1.53 0.24 39.08
CA ALA A 79 1.74 -1.06 39.72
C ALA A 79 3.15 -1.20 40.32
N GLU A 80 4.19 -0.83 39.56
CA GLU A 80 5.58 -0.84 40.03
C GLU A 80 5.81 0.07 41.24
N LYS A 81 5.19 1.25 41.27
CA LYS A 81 5.25 2.16 42.44
C LYS A 81 4.60 1.53 43.66
N ASN A 82 3.45 0.90 43.48
CA ASN A 82 2.71 0.25 44.55
C ASN A 82 3.50 -0.94 45.12
N LEU A 83 4.09 -1.80 44.27
CA LEU A 83 4.98 -2.87 44.70
C LEU A 83 6.21 -2.33 45.46
N THR A 84 6.82 -1.25 44.97
CA THR A 84 7.95 -0.59 45.64
C THR A 84 7.54 -0.03 47.02
N ASN A 85 6.30 0.48 47.16
CA ASN A 85 5.79 0.99 48.42
C ASN A 85 5.47 -0.14 49.40
N LEU A 86 4.91 -1.25 48.94
CA LEU A 86 4.67 -2.44 49.75
C LEU A 86 5.99 -3.04 50.26
N GLN A 87 7.04 -3.06 49.44
CA GLN A 87 8.38 -3.46 49.87
C GLN A 87 8.93 -2.59 51.01
N LYS A 88 8.51 -1.33 51.10
CA LYS A 88 8.93 -0.41 52.18
C LYS A 88 8.06 -0.52 53.43
N CYS A 89 6.92 -1.20 53.37
CA CYS A 89 5.96 -1.30 54.46
C CYS A 89 6.18 -2.55 55.33
N CYS A 90 7.35 -2.61 55.95
CA CYS A 90 7.60 -3.32 57.21
C CYS A 90 8.06 -2.30 58.27
N GLY A 91 7.13 -1.45 58.72
CA GLY A 91 7.08 -0.84 60.05
C GLY A 91 8.12 0.22 60.49
N LEU A 92 9.43 0.02 60.34
CA LEU A 92 10.41 0.93 60.99
C LEU A 92 11.85 0.90 60.45
N CYS A 93 12.17 0.09 59.44
CA CYS A 93 13.55 -0.05 58.98
C CYS A 93 13.67 0.06 57.46
N VAL A 94 14.28 1.15 56.98
CA VAL A 94 14.89 1.16 55.64
C VAL A 94 16.07 0.19 55.71
N LEU A 95 15.93 -1.04 55.19
CA LEU A 95 17.05 -1.98 55.07
C LEU A 95 18.18 -1.30 54.27
N PRO A 96 19.29 -0.85 54.90
CA PRO A 96 20.34 -0.09 54.22
C PRO A 96 21.10 -0.91 53.17
N TRP A 97 20.84 -2.22 53.13
CA TRP A 97 21.60 -3.22 52.41
C TRP A 97 20.95 -3.70 51.11
N LYS A 98 19.75 -3.26 50.76
CA LYS A 98 19.18 -3.45 49.42
C LYS A 98 18.81 -2.11 48.80
N ARG A 99 19.84 -1.31 48.52
CA ARG A 99 19.73 -0.17 47.60
C ARG A 99 19.51 -0.75 46.20
N VAL A 100 18.27 -1.16 45.90
CA VAL A 100 17.86 -1.57 44.56
C VAL A 100 18.28 -0.44 43.64
N ARG A 101 19.23 -0.72 42.74
CA ARG A 101 19.65 0.22 41.71
C ARG A 101 18.37 0.67 41.02
N ARG A 102 18.04 1.96 41.09
CA ARG A 102 16.96 2.55 40.29
C ARG A 102 17.36 2.45 38.82
N THR A 103 17.14 1.29 38.21
CA THR A 103 17.26 1.06 36.77
C THR A 103 16.17 1.81 36.00
N TYR A 104 15.09 2.19 36.69
CA TYR A 104 13.87 2.69 36.06
C TYR A 104 13.86 4.18 35.64
N ARG A 105 14.92 4.97 35.89
CA ARG A 105 14.97 6.36 35.39
C ARG A 105 15.13 6.45 33.85
N SER A 106 15.19 5.31 33.17
CA SER A 106 15.37 5.18 31.72
C SER A 106 14.08 5.42 30.93
N PHE A 107 12.90 5.07 31.48
CA PHE A 107 11.65 5.12 30.71
C PHE A 107 11.19 6.55 30.36
N ALA A 108 11.27 7.47 31.32
CA ALA A 108 10.93 8.88 31.10
C ALA A 108 11.89 9.59 30.11
N LYS A 109 13.07 9.02 29.84
CA LYS A 109 14.03 9.52 28.85
C LYS A 109 13.90 8.85 27.48
N ASN A 110 13.16 7.75 27.36
CA ASN A 110 13.06 6.93 26.15
C ASN A 110 11.84 7.26 25.26
N SER A 111 11.08 8.32 25.54
CA SER A 111 10.06 8.82 24.59
C SER A 111 10.65 9.20 23.23
N LYS A 112 11.97 9.45 23.15
CA LYS A 112 12.72 9.65 21.90
C LYS A 112 13.03 8.36 21.13
N THR A 113 12.96 7.19 21.77
CA THR A 113 13.38 5.90 21.20
C THR A 113 12.27 5.22 20.38
N TYR A 114 11.04 5.74 20.45
CA TYR A 114 9.91 5.27 19.64
C TYR A 114 9.70 6.10 18.37
N SER A 115 10.57 7.07 18.08
CA SER A 115 10.48 7.90 16.88
C SER A 115 11.13 7.15 15.72
N CYS A 116 10.31 6.64 14.80
CA CYS A 116 10.78 6.26 13.47
C CYS A 116 11.23 7.54 12.77
N GLU A 117 12.48 7.61 12.32
CA GLU A 117 12.97 8.74 11.53
C GLU A 117 12.21 8.76 10.21
N LYS A 118 11.53 9.90 9.95
CA LYS A 118 10.72 10.09 8.75
C LYS A 118 11.61 9.94 7.49
N PRO A 119 11.28 9.05 6.55
CA PRO A 119 11.84 9.16 5.21
C PRO A 119 11.27 10.41 4.55
N SER A 120 12.16 11.25 4.02
CA SER A 120 11.80 12.41 3.20
C SER A 120 10.81 12.00 2.11
N THR A 121 9.59 12.53 2.18
CA THR A 121 8.61 12.43 1.10
C THR A 121 9.14 13.23 -0.08
N THR A 122 9.82 12.56 -1.01
CA THR A 122 10.03 13.13 -2.34
C THR A 122 8.67 13.17 -3.02
N THR A 123 8.02 14.33 -2.96
CA THR A 123 6.90 14.67 -3.83
C THR A 123 7.39 14.55 -5.28
N ILE A 124 7.09 13.42 -5.91
CA ILE A 124 7.29 13.27 -7.35
C ILE A 124 6.16 14.07 -7.99
N GLU A 125 6.43 15.35 -8.28
CA GLU A 125 5.58 16.16 -9.14
C GLU A 125 5.47 15.46 -10.51
N PRO A 126 4.27 15.16 -11.01
CA PRO A 126 4.10 14.64 -12.35
C PRO A 126 4.43 15.76 -13.34
N LYS A 127 5.68 15.80 -13.82
CA LYS A 127 6.06 16.61 -14.97
C LYS A 127 5.39 16.04 -16.21
N HIS A 128 4.23 16.60 -16.55
CA HIS A 128 3.56 16.40 -17.82
C HIS A 128 4.47 16.89 -18.95
N HIS A 129 5.22 15.98 -19.57
CA HIS A 129 6.02 16.29 -20.76
C HIS A 129 5.07 16.46 -21.94
N GLN A 130 4.66 17.69 -22.23
CA GLN A 130 4.16 18.05 -23.56
C GLN A 130 5.36 18.08 -24.50
N PHE A 131 5.54 16.99 -25.26
CA PHE A 131 6.36 17.02 -26.46
C PHE A 131 5.55 17.69 -27.56
N ALA A 132 5.75 19.00 -27.74
CA ALA A 132 5.36 19.70 -28.95
C ALA A 132 6.46 19.50 -30.00
N GLY A 133 6.22 18.57 -30.93
CA GLY A 133 6.97 18.41 -32.17
C GLY A 133 6.01 18.53 -33.34
N GLU A 134 6.28 19.46 -34.25
CA GLU A 134 5.49 19.76 -35.43
C GLU A 134 5.30 18.54 -36.34
N GLY A 135 4.04 18.26 -36.68
CA GLY A 135 3.67 17.23 -37.66
C GLY A 135 2.39 16.50 -37.25
N MET A 136 1.23 17.10 -37.54
CA MET A 136 -0.13 16.53 -37.44
C MET A 136 -0.48 15.92 -36.05
N PRO A 137 -1.37 16.52 -35.23
CA PRO A 137 -1.74 15.90 -33.97
C PRO A 137 -2.51 14.61 -34.27
N LYS A 138 -1.88 13.45 -34.08
CA LYS A 138 -2.58 12.16 -34.03
C LYS A 138 -3.36 12.15 -32.70
N THR A 139 -4.64 12.52 -32.76
CA THR A 139 -5.50 12.76 -31.59
C THR A 139 -6.08 11.46 -31.00
N GLY A 140 -5.29 10.38 -30.94
CA GLY A 140 -5.80 9.06 -30.54
C GLY A 140 -4.69 8.09 -30.13
N TYR A 141 -5.07 7.10 -29.32
CA TYR A 141 -4.22 5.99 -28.87
C TYR A 141 -3.90 5.01 -30.01
N ILE A 142 -4.66 5.05 -31.11
CA ILE A 142 -4.40 4.22 -32.29
C ILE A 142 -4.13 5.06 -33.54
N THR A 143 -3.34 4.50 -34.47
CA THR A 143 -3.22 5.06 -35.82
C THR A 143 -4.40 4.58 -36.66
N ARG A 144 -5.17 5.51 -37.23
CA ARG A 144 -6.33 5.21 -38.08
C ARG A 144 -5.88 4.84 -39.50
N ILE A 145 -6.40 3.73 -40.03
CA ILE A 145 -6.09 3.22 -41.36
C ILE A 145 -7.35 3.21 -42.22
N THR A 146 -8.42 2.57 -41.76
CA THR A 146 -9.71 2.53 -42.46
C THR A 146 -10.61 3.70 -42.08
N ASN A 147 -10.34 4.34 -40.94
CA ASN A 147 -11.16 5.39 -40.32
C ASN A 147 -12.63 4.97 -40.20
N ASP A 148 -12.85 3.70 -39.85
CA ASP A 148 -14.16 3.12 -39.61
C ASP A 148 -14.58 3.23 -38.13
N ASP A 149 -15.84 2.88 -37.84
CA ASP A 149 -16.40 2.98 -36.50
C ASP A 149 -15.70 2.07 -35.47
N ARG A 150 -15.03 1.00 -35.91
CA ARG A 150 -14.31 0.08 -35.00
C ARG A 150 -13.03 0.73 -34.51
N GLU A 151 -12.29 1.40 -35.39
CA GLU A 151 -11.12 2.19 -35.01
C GLU A 151 -11.53 3.30 -34.03
N VAL A 152 -12.64 3.99 -34.27
CA VAL A 152 -13.16 5.01 -33.34
C VAL A 152 -13.53 4.40 -31.98
N ALA A 153 -14.22 3.26 -31.97
CA ALA A 153 -14.59 2.56 -30.73
C ALA A 153 -13.36 2.09 -29.95
N MET A 154 -12.35 1.56 -30.64
CA MET A 154 -11.10 1.12 -30.05
C MET A 154 -10.33 2.28 -29.41
N ASP A 155 -10.26 3.42 -30.09
CA ASP A 155 -9.65 4.65 -29.59
C ASP A 155 -10.35 5.15 -28.31
N ASN A 156 -11.70 5.15 -28.32
CA ASN A 156 -12.51 5.50 -27.14
C ASN A 156 -12.28 4.54 -25.97
N ASN A 157 -12.25 3.23 -26.23
CA ASN A 157 -11.98 2.22 -25.20
C ASN A 157 -10.61 2.46 -24.54
N LEU A 158 -9.58 2.74 -25.34
CA LEU A 158 -8.23 3.01 -24.83
C LEU A 158 -8.15 4.33 -24.05
N GLN A 159 -8.94 5.34 -24.41
CA GLN A 159 -9.06 6.57 -23.63
C GLN A 159 -9.69 6.31 -22.26
N VAL A 160 -10.74 5.49 -22.20
CA VAL A 160 -11.34 5.04 -20.93
C VAL A 160 -10.30 4.29 -20.12
N VAL A 161 -9.61 3.30 -20.71
CA VAL A 161 -8.56 2.52 -20.04
C VAL A 161 -7.49 3.44 -19.45
N SER A 162 -7.00 4.42 -20.20
CA SER A 162 -5.99 5.37 -19.73
C SER A 162 -6.45 6.12 -18.47
N LYS A 163 -7.69 6.60 -18.44
CA LYS A 163 -8.24 7.31 -17.26
C LYS A 163 -8.30 6.40 -16.04
N TYR A 164 -8.74 5.15 -16.21
CA TYR A 164 -8.79 4.18 -15.11
C TYR A 164 -7.38 3.80 -14.63
N LEU A 165 -6.41 3.67 -15.53
CA LEU A 165 -5.01 3.43 -15.18
C LEU A 165 -4.41 4.60 -14.38
N ASP A 166 -4.72 5.84 -14.73
CA ASP A 166 -4.28 7.02 -13.98
C ASP A 166 -4.86 7.02 -12.55
N ASN A 167 -6.15 6.68 -12.40
CA ASN A 167 -6.78 6.52 -11.10
C ASN A 167 -6.13 5.37 -10.30
N LEU A 168 -5.94 4.20 -10.92
CA LEU A 168 -5.30 3.05 -10.30
C LEU A 168 -3.88 3.37 -9.82
N LYS A 169 -3.13 4.15 -10.61
CA LYS A 169 -1.80 4.63 -10.23
C LYS A 169 -1.86 5.52 -8.99
N HIS A 170 -2.81 6.45 -8.93
CA HIS A 170 -2.95 7.31 -7.75
C HIS A 170 -3.28 6.48 -6.51
N THR A 171 -4.25 5.57 -6.60
CA THR A 171 -4.61 4.69 -5.49
C THR A 171 -3.45 3.79 -5.07
N ALA A 172 -2.66 3.27 -6.01
CA ALA A 172 -1.49 2.46 -5.69
C ALA A 172 -0.43 3.24 -4.89
N VAL A 173 -0.22 4.53 -5.22
CA VAL A 173 0.67 5.42 -4.45
C VAL A 173 0.11 5.64 -3.04
N ASP A 174 -1.19 5.90 -2.91
CA ASP A 174 -1.84 6.09 -1.60
C ASP A 174 -1.76 4.84 -0.73
N MET A 175 -2.05 3.67 -1.30
CA MET A 175 -1.89 2.38 -0.64
C MET A 175 -0.45 2.17 -0.15
N GLY A 176 0.54 2.48 -0.99
CA GLY A 176 1.95 2.41 -0.62
C GLY A 176 2.30 3.30 0.58
N ASN A 177 1.82 4.54 0.58
CA ASN A 177 2.02 5.47 1.70
C ASN A 177 1.36 4.97 2.98
N ILE A 178 0.14 4.44 2.89
CA ILE A 178 -0.58 3.90 4.05
C ILE A 178 0.14 2.68 4.62
N MET A 179 0.59 1.76 3.77
CA MET A 179 1.36 0.60 4.20
C MET A 179 2.65 1.00 4.90
N THR A 180 3.40 1.97 4.39
CA THR A 180 4.60 2.49 5.06
C THR A 180 4.27 3.04 6.46
N ASN A 181 3.26 3.90 6.56
CA ASN A 181 2.85 4.46 7.86
C ASN A 181 2.37 3.38 8.85
N GLN A 182 1.65 2.38 8.37
CA GLN A 182 1.18 1.26 9.19
C GLN A 182 2.34 0.38 9.64
N ASN A 183 3.32 0.11 8.77
CA ASN A 183 4.53 -0.64 9.12
C ASN A 183 5.34 0.07 10.21
N GLU A 184 5.50 1.39 10.12
CA GLU A 184 6.15 2.17 11.18
C GLU A 184 5.38 2.08 12.51
N ARG A 185 4.04 2.11 12.45
CA ARG A 185 3.20 1.93 13.65
C ARG A 185 3.35 0.53 14.24
N ILE A 186 3.39 -0.51 13.41
CA ILE A 186 3.64 -1.89 13.86
C ILE A 186 4.97 -1.97 14.59
N GLN A 187 6.04 -1.37 14.07
CA GLN A 187 7.34 -1.34 14.77
C GLN A 187 7.24 -0.67 16.15
N ARG A 188 6.52 0.46 16.26
CA ARG A 188 6.29 1.09 17.57
C ARG A 188 5.50 0.19 18.52
N ILE A 189 4.45 -0.46 18.02
CA ILE A 189 3.64 -1.42 18.78
C ILE A 189 4.50 -2.59 19.27
N THR A 190 5.34 -3.17 18.41
CA THR A 190 6.27 -4.24 18.77
C THR A 190 7.20 -3.80 19.89
N ASN A 191 7.86 -2.65 19.73
CA ASN A 191 8.76 -2.12 20.75
C ASN A 191 8.04 -1.83 22.08
N LYS A 192 6.82 -1.27 22.04
CA LYS A 192 6.01 -1.08 23.26
C LYS A 192 5.63 -2.43 23.87
N THR A 193 5.30 -3.42 23.06
CA THR A 193 4.89 -4.76 23.54
C THR A 193 6.04 -5.47 24.23
N ASP A 194 7.23 -5.53 23.61
CA ASP A 194 8.41 -6.19 24.16
C ASP A 194 8.77 -5.62 25.54
N VAL A 195 8.75 -4.30 25.64
CA VAL A 195 9.06 -3.64 26.92
C VAL A 195 7.92 -3.82 27.92
N GLY A 196 6.66 -3.86 27.48
CA GLY A 196 5.53 -4.19 28.33
C GLY A 196 5.67 -5.60 28.94
N ILE A 197 6.08 -6.58 28.15
CA ILE A 197 6.33 -7.96 28.59
C ILE A 197 7.43 -8.00 29.66
N GLU A 198 8.56 -7.33 29.42
CA GLU A 198 9.66 -7.25 30.39
C GLU A 198 9.17 -6.68 31.73
N ARG A 199 8.45 -5.55 31.70
CA ARG A 199 7.93 -4.89 32.90
C ARG A 199 6.94 -5.75 33.67
N VAL A 200 6.03 -6.45 32.97
CA VAL A 200 5.08 -7.38 33.59
C VAL A 200 5.81 -8.52 34.28
N ASN A 201 6.83 -9.10 33.63
CA ASN A 201 7.63 -10.16 34.21
C ASN A 201 8.37 -9.70 35.47
N GLU A 202 9.00 -8.52 35.44
CA GLU A 202 9.67 -7.95 36.61
C GLU A 202 8.71 -7.68 37.77
N ALA A 203 7.55 -7.07 37.50
CA ALA A 203 6.53 -6.83 38.51
C ALA A 203 6.01 -8.13 39.13
N ASN A 204 5.81 -9.18 38.32
CA ASN A 204 5.40 -10.50 38.79
C ASN A 204 6.45 -11.14 39.71
N VAL A 205 7.74 -11.03 39.37
CA VAL A 205 8.84 -11.51 40.25
C VAL A 205 8.83 -10.76 41.57
N GLN A 206 8.75 -9.42 41.53
CA GLN A 206 8.70 -8.60 42.75
C GLN A 206 7.48 -8.93 43.63
N ALA A 207 6.30 -9.08 43.03
CA ALA A 207 5.09 -9.44 43.76
C ALA A 207 5.22 -10.82 44.42
N LYS A 208 5.79 -11.81 43.72
CA LYS A 208 6.05 -13.14 44.27
C LYS A 208 7.03 -13.10 45.43
N ASP A 209 8.11 -12.32 45.32
CA ASP A 209 9.08 -12.15 46.41
C ASP A 209 8.45 -11.51 47.65
N LEU A 210 7.53 -10.55 47.47
CA LEU A 210 6.78 -9.95 48.59
C LEU A 210 5.83 -10.94 49.26
N LEU A 211 5.21 -11.85 48.51
CA LEU A 211 4.35 -12.89 49.08
C LEU A 211 5.14 -13.98 49.81
N GLN A 212 6.38 -14.25 49.40
CA GLN A 212 7.23 -15.28 50.02
C GLN A 212 8.03 -14.76 51.23
N ASN A 213 8.32 -13.47 51.27
CA ASN A 213 9.16 -12.84 52.32
C ASN A 213 8.42 -11.80 53.19
N GLY A 214 7.14 -11.56 52.94
CA GLY A 214 6.27 -10.67 53.71
C GLY A 214 5.56 -11.36 54.87
#